data_AF-A0A2D8UPR5-F1
#
_entry.id   AF-A0A2D8UPR5-F1
#
_cell.length_a   1.000
_cell.length_b   1.000
_cell.length_c   1.000
_cell.angle_alpha   90.00
_cell.angle_beta   90.00
_cell.angle_gamma   90.00
#
_symmetry.space_group_name_H-M   'P 1'
#
loop_
_entity.id
_entity.type
_entity.pdbx_description
1 polymer ?
#
loop_
_entity_poly.entity_id
_entity_poly.type
_entity_poly.pdbx_seq_one_letter_code
_entity_poly.pdbx_strand_id
1 'polypeptide(L)'
;MFPLIFTLVIGLININKFKFNFLKSLLLCVFFSYLSFFVGYFGSFFLGKLLGGFGDLGNISAIIISAFIISPILLYYSYSYIFELFKTKFNIYVMTITLTLMFIISFYTFYIMDYISDNNFFDTKLLNPFLLWQVIMALALQLILHQKELKALFKTKNR
;
A
#
# COMPACT_ATOMS: atom_id res chain seq x y z
N MET A 1 5.95 0.91 14.00
CA MET A 1 6.81 -0.28 13.79
C MET A 1 6.66 -0.86 12.39
N PHE A 2 5.41 -1.02 11.91
CA PHE A 2 5.09 -1.58 10.58
C PHE A 2 5.76 -0.91 9.36
N PRO A 3 5.84 0.44 9.22
CA PRO A 3 6.40 1.06 8.02
C PRO A 3 7.89 0.73 7.84
N LEU A 4 8.68 0.78 8.91
CA LEU A 4 10.12 0.55 8.86
C LEU A 4 10.47 -0.87 8.36
N ILE A 5 9.86 -1.90 8.95
CA ILE A 5 10.13 -3.31 8.61
C ILE A 5 9.76 -3.57 7.15
N PHE A 6 8.56 -3.17 6.74
CA PHE A 6 8.10 -3.30 5.35
C PHE A 6 9.11 -2.68 4.37
N THR A 7 9.63 -1.51 4.71
CA THR A 7 10.50 -0.74 3.84
C THR A 7 11.89 -1.32 3.74
N LEU A 8 12.45 -1.77 4.87
CA LEU A 8 13.74 -2.44 4.89
C LEU A 8 13.69 -3.74 4.10
N VAL A 9 12.63 -4.54 4.26
CA VAL A 9 12.44 -5.78 3.50
C VAL A 9 12.35 -5.49 2.00
N ILE A 10 11.50 -4.55 1.57
CA ILE A 10 11.36 -4.22 0.14
C ILE A 10 12.66 -3.62 -0.42
N GLY A 11 13.33 -2.74 0.32
CA GLY A 11 14.58 -2.10 -0.09
C GLY A 11 15.72 -3.11 -0.24
N LEU A 12 15.90 -4.02 0.73
CA LEU A 12 16.96 -5.02 0.70
C LEU A 12 16.75 -6.06 -0.40
N ILE A 13 15.52 -6.56 -0.58
CA ILE A 13 15.20 -7.55 -1.63
C ILE A 13 15.42 -6.97 -3.03
N ASN A 14 15.24 -5.67 -3.21
CA ASN A 14 15.32 -5.00 -4.52
C ASN A 14 16.53 -4.08 -4.65
N ILE A 15 17.61 -4.36 -3.92
CA ILE A 15 18.83 -3.54 -3.91
C ILE A 15 19.40 -3.29 -5.32
N ASN A 16 19.32 -4.29 -6.21
CA ASN A 16 19.81 -4.23 -7.57
C ASN A 16 18.97 -3.33 -8.50
N LYS A 17 17.83 -2.83 -8.03
CA LYS A 17 16.88 -1.99 -8.80
C LYS A 17 16.85 -0.54 -8.31
N PHE A 18 17.78 -0.14 -7.44
CA PHE A 18 17.89 1.23 -6.96
C PHE A 18 18.44 2.17 -8.03
N LYS A 19 17.83 3.35 -8.18
CA LYS A 19 18.32 4.44 -9.05
C LYS A 19 19.50 5.20 -8.46
N PHE A 20 19.57 5.27 -7.13
CA PHE A 20 20.65 5.94 -6.40
C PHE A 20 21.55 4.93 -5.71
N ASN A 21 22.65 5.40 -5.11
CA ASN A 21 23.49 4.55 -4.28
C ASN A 21 22.69 3.88 -3.15
N PHE A 22 23.19 2.74 -2.66
CA PHE A 22 22.50 1.90 -1.68
C PHE A 22 22.00 2.69 -0.46
N LEU A 23 22.91 3.44 0.18
CA LEU A 23 22.63 4.14 1.42
C LEU A 23 21.58 5.24 1.24
N LYS A 24 21.68 6.04 0.17
CA LYS A 24 20.69 7.07 -0.14
C LYS A 24 19.33 6.47 -0.47
N SER A 25 19.29 5.42 -1.27
CA SER A 25 18.04 4.74 -1.63
C SER A 25 17.35 4.14 -0.41
N LEU A 26 18.11 3.51 0.50
CA LEU A 26 17.58 2.94 1.74
C LEU A 26 17.04 4.03 2.68
N LEU A 27 17.77 5.14 2.86
CA LEU A 27 17.30 6.28 3.65
C LEU A 27 16.02 6.90 3.06
N LEU A 28 15.97 7.08 1.73
CA LEU A 28 14.78 7.58 1.04
C LEU A 28 13.59 6.63 1.18
N CYS A 29 13.85 5.32 1.08
CA CYS A 29 12.87 4.27 1.34
C CYS A 29 12.23 4.49 2.72
N VAL A 30 13.05 4.55 3.77
CA VAL A 30 12.57 4.74 5.15
C VAL A 30 11.80 6.06 5.26
N PHE A 31 12.37 7.15 4.78
CA PHE A 31 11.74 8.47 4.81
C PHE A 31 10.35 8.47 4.16
N PHE A 32 10.22 7.97 2.92
CA PHE A 32 8.95 7.98 2.22
C PHE A 32 7.92 7.03 2.81
N SER A 33 8.34 5.93 3.43
CA SER A 33 7.42 5.05 4.14
C SER A 33 6.81 5.72 5.37
N TYR A 34 7.63 6.43 6.15
CA TYR A 34 7.13 7.25 7.25
C TYR A 34 6.26 8.40 6.74
N LEU A 35 6.65 9.06 5.65
CA LEU A 35 5.84 10.11 5.03
C LEU A 35 4.46 9.57 4.62
N SER A 36 4.42 8.41 3.96
CA SER A 36 3.18 7.72 3.59
C SER A 36 2.31 7.40 4.79
N PHE A 37 2.92 6.86 5.85
CA PHE A 37 2.24 6.58 7.11
C PHE A 37 1.64 7.85 7.73
N PHE A 38 2.42 8.94 7.83
CA PHE A 38 1.94 10.20 8.39
C PHE A 38 0.84 10.83 7.55
N VAL A 39 0.93 10.76 6.22
CA VAL A 39 -0.14 11.24 5.33
C VAL A 39 -1.42 10.42 5.52
N GLY A 40 -1.32 9.11 5.68
CA GLY A 40 -2.48 8.26 6.01
C GLY A 40 -3.08 8.56 7.40
N TYR A 41 -2.23 8.81 8.40
CA TYR A 41 -2.65 9.06 9.78
C TYR A 41 -3.26 10.46 9.96
N PHE A 42 -2.55 11.51 9.52
CA PHE A 42 -3.07 12.87 9.61
C PHE A 42 -4.19 13.12 8.60
N GLY A 43 -4.12 12.50 7.42
CA GLY A 43 -5.17 12.60 6.43
C GLY A 43 -6.50 12.03 6.93
N SER A 44 -6.50 10.92 7.69
CA SER A 44 -7.72 10.40 8.30
C SER A 44 -8.29 11.34 9.36
N PHE A 45 -7.43 12.01 10.14
CA PHE A 45 -7.86 13.02 11.10
C PHE A 45 -8.51 14.24 10.44
N PHE A 46 -7.86 14.81 9.41
CA PHE A 46 -8.40 15.98 8.71
C PHE A 46 -9.65 15.64 7.90
N LEU A 47 -9.65 14.53 7.16
CA LEU A 47 -10.83 14.05 6.44
C LEU A 47 -11.94 13.66 7.40
N GLY A 48 -11.63 13.10 8.57
CA GLY A 48 -12.61 12.77 9.60
C GLY A 48 -13.32 14.02 10.14
N LYS A 49 -12.59 15.13 10.34
CA LYS A 49 -13.22 16.41 10.70
C LYS A 49 -14.13 16.95 9.59
N LEU A 50 -13.75 16.79 8.32
CA LEU A 50 -14.53 17.26 7.17
C LEU A 50 -15.77 16.40 6.92
N LEU A 51 -15.62 15.08 7.01
CA LEU A 51 -16.66 14.10 6.71
C LEU A 51 -17.47 13.71 7.96
N GLY A 52 -17.04 14.11 9.15
CA GLY A 52 -17.72 13.77 10.41
C GLY A 52 -19.14 14.30 10.52
N GLY A 53 -19.52 15.30 9.69
CA GLY A 53 -20.91 15.72 9.53
C GLY A 53 -21.85 14.62 8.99
N PHE A 54 -21.30 13.56 8.40
CA PHE A 54 -22.03 12.36 7.97
C PHE A 54 -22.04 11.24 9.03
N GLY A 55 -21.65 11.54 10.28
CA GLY A 55 -21.59 10.58 11.37
C GLY A 55 -20.48 9.53 11.20
N ASP A 56 -20.69 8.34 11.73
CA ASP A 56 -19.68 7.26 11.74
C ASP A 56 -19.27 6.82 10.33
N LEU A 57 -20.20 6.83 9.38
CA LEU A 57 -19.93 6.57 7.96
C LEU A 57 -18.87 7.52 7.40
N GLY A 58 -18.95 8.80 7.79
CA GLY A 58 -17.96 9.82 7.40
C GLY A 58 -16.57 9.53 7.96
N ASN A 59 -16.50 9.17 9.24
CA ASN A 59 -15.24 8.85 9.92
C ASN A 59 -14.58 7.58 9.35
N ILE A 60 -15.36 6.52 9.10
CA ILE A 60 -14.86 5.29 8.48
C ILE A 60 -14.37 5.57 7.06
N SER A 61 -15.14 6.36 6.28
CA SER A 61 -14.74 6.75 4.93
C SER A 61 -13.42 7.54 4.93
N ALA A 62 -13.20 8.40 5.92
CA ALA A 62 -11.94 9.13 6.07
C ALA A 62 -10.75 8.18 6.31
N ILE A 63 -10.92 7.14 7.13
CA ILE A 63 -9.90 6.11 7.37
C ILE A 63 -9.60 5.35 6.08
N ILE A 64 -10.64 4.86 5.38
CA ILE A 64 -10.48 4.10 4.14
C ILE A 64 -9.75 4.95 3.09
N ILE A 65 -10.23 6.16 2.83
CA ILE A 65 -9.65 7.05 1.81
C ILE A 65 -8.20 7.38 2.17
N SER A 66 -7.93 7.77 3.41
CA SER A 66 -6.58 8.22 3.76
C SER A 66 -5.58 7.08 3.86
N ALA A 67 -5.89 6.05 4.65
CA ALA A 67 -4.96 4.97 4.95
C ALA A 67 -4.88 3.92 3.82
N PHE A 68 -5.98 3.69 3.09
CA PHE A 68 -6.08 2.61 2.10
C PHE A 68 -6.15 3.10 0.64
N ILE A 69 -6.16 4.42 0.39
CA ILE A 69 -6.08 4.96 -0.98
C ILE A 69 -4.93 5.96 -1.10
N ILE A 70 -4.96 7.05 -0.33
CA ILE A 70 -3.98 8.14 -0.46
C ILE A 70 -2.57 7.67 -0.09
N SER A 71 -2.40 7.03 1.06
CA SER A 71 -1.10 6.51 1.50
C SER A 71 -0.50 5.50 0.49
N PRO A 72 -1.20 4.43 0.05
CA PRO A 72 -0.70 3.50 -0.96
C PRO A 72 -0.26 4.17 -2.27
N ILE A 73 -1.03 5.15 -2.75
CA ILE A 73 -0.69 5.91 -3.96
C ILE A 73 0.61 6.69 -3.73
N LEU A 74 0.73 7.38 -2.60
CA LEU A 74 1.94 8.13 -2.25
C LEU A 74 3.17 7.22 -2.14
N LEU A 75 3.02 6.06 -1.51
CA LEU A 75 4.06 5.05 -1.40
C LEU A 75 4.51 4.56 -2.78
N TYR A 76 3.56 4.24 -3.65
CA TYR A 76 3.85 3.82 -5.02
C TYR A 76 4.64 4.88 -5.80
N TYR A 77 4.22 6.15 -5.76
CA TYR A 77 4.94 7.22 -6.43
C TYR A 77 6.33 7.46 -5.85
N SER A 78 6.45 7.39 -4.52
CA SER A 78 7.74 7.50 -3.82
C SER A 78 8.70 6.37 -4.22
N TYR A 79 8.21 5.15 -4.32
CA TYR A 79 9.03 4.01 -4.72
C TYR A 79 9.32 4.02 -6.22
N SER A 80 8.41 4.57 -7.03
CA SER A 80 8.68 4.88 -8.44
C SER A 80 9.82 5.88 -8.61
N TYR A 81 10.05 6.76 -7.64
CA TYR A 81 11.18 7.68 -7.62
C TYR A 81 12.49 6.99 -7.21
N ILE A 82 12.46 6.07 -6.24
CA ILE A 82 13.65 5.36 -5.72
C ILE A 82 14.12 4.23 -6.65
N PHE A 83 13.18 3.45 -7.19
CA PHE A 83 13.49 2.27 -8.00
C PHE A 83 13.42 2.57 -9.50
N GLU A 84 14.16 1.78 -10.28
CA GLU A 84 14.10 1.75 -11.73
C GLU A 84 12.81 1.09 -12.23
N LEU A 85 11.71 1.83 -12.14
CA LEU A 85 10.41 1.39 -12.66
C LEU A 85 10.19 1.85 -14.10
N PHE A 86 9.75 0.91 -14.94
CA PHE A 86 9.24 1.22 -16.28
C PHE A 86 7.83 1.78 -16.15
N LYS A 87 7.58 3.01 -16.61
CA LYS A 87 6.22 3.54 -16.70
C LYS A 87 5.47 2.81 -17.81
N THR A 88 4.72 1.77 -17.45
CA THR A 88 3.94 0.97 -18.42
C THR A 88 2.47 0.90 -18.03
N LYS A 89 1.60 0.57 -19.01
CA LYS A 89 0.17 0.30 -18.75
C LYS A 89 -0.03 -0.80 -17.70
N PHE A 90 0.89 -1.76 -17.61
CA PHE A 90 0.84 -2.82 -16.59
C PHE A 90 0.91 -2.25 -15.18
N ASN A 91 1.76 -1.23 -14.92
CA ASN A 91 1.85 -0.63 -13.59
C ASN A 91 0.51 0.00 -13.20
N ILE A 92 -0.16 0.66 -14.16
CA ILE A 92 -1.48 1.24 -13.95
C ILE A 92 -2.47 0.14 -13.59
N TYR A 93 -2.51 -0.97 -14.36
CA TYR A 93 -3.40 -2.08 -14.05
C TYR A 93 -3.13 -2.71 -12.68
N VAL A 94 -1.87 -2.98 -12.34
CA VAL A 94 -1.51 -3.53 -11.02
C VAL A 94 -1.95 -2.58 -9.91
N MET A 95 -1.65 -1.28 -10.03
CA MET A 95 -2.06 -0.30 -9.02
C MET A 95 -3.57 -0.16 -8.91
N THR A 96 -4.32 -0.13 -10.02
CA THR A 96 -5.78 -0.08 -10.00
C THR A 96 -6.36 -1.32 -9.31
N ILE A 97 -5.89 -2.53 -9.66
CA ILE A 97 -6.36 -3.77 -9.03
C ILE A 97 -6.02 -3.76 -7.53
N THR A 98 -4.82 -3.33 -7.16
CA THR A 98 -4.39 -3.21 -5.76
C THR A 98 -5.28 -2.26 -4.98
N LEU A 99 -5.57 -1.06 -5.51
CA LEU A 99 -6.43 -0.09 -4.84
C LEU A 99 -7.86 -0.59 -4.73
N THR A 100 -8.40 -1.24 -5.77
CA THR A 100 -9.74 -1.83 -5.73
C THR A 100 -9.82 -2.95 -4.68
N LEU A 101 -8.85 -3.86 -4.63
CA LEU A 101 -8.79 -4.93 -3.62
C LEU A 101 -8.72 -4.35 -2.21
N MET A 102 -7.84 -3.36 -2.00
CA MET A 102 -7.70 -2.69 -0.72
C MET A 102 -8.99 -1.98 -0.29
N PHE A 103 -9.67 -1.31 -1.22
CA PHE A 103 -10.95 -0.66 -0.96
C PHE A 103 -12.01 -1.69 -0.55
N ILE A 104 -12.16 -2.79 -1.29
CA ILE A 104 -13.14 -3.84 -0.97
C ILE A 104 -12.86 -4.46 0.41
N ILE A 105 -11.60 -4.78 0.70
CA ILE A 105 -11.22 -5.39 1.98
C ILE A 105 -11.44 -4.41 3.12
N SER A 106 -10.94 -3.17 3.01
CA SER A 106 -11.13 -2.17 4.05
C SER A 106 -12.60 -1.81 4.27
N PHE A 107 -13.39 -1.71 3.20
CA PHE A 107 -14.83 -1.57 3.31
C PHE A 107 -15.46 -2.75 4.05
N TYR A 108 -15.17 -3.99 3.66
CA TYR A 108 -15.69 -5.16 4.36
C TYR A 108 -15.29 -5.20 5.84
N THR A 109 -14.03 -4.92 6.16
CA THR A 109 -13.51 -4.95 7.53
C THR A 109 -14.10 -3.84 8.40
N PHE A 110 -14.16 -2.60 7.92
CA PHE A 110 -14.60 -1.46 8.73
C PHE A 110 -16.10 -1.19 8.68
N TYR A 111 -16.79 -1.52 7.59
CA TYR A 111 -18.24 -1.30 7.49
C TYR A 111 -19.06 -2.53 7.86
N ILE A 112 -18.69 -3.70 7.32
CA ILE A 112 -19.54 -4.89 7.46
C ILE A 112 -19.24 -5.58 8.79
N MET A 113 -17.96 -5.73 9.14
CA MET A 113 -17.59 -6.47 10.35
C MET A 113 -17.71 -5.67 11.64
N ASP A 114 -17.38 -4.38 11.63
CA ASP A 114 -17.52 -3.50 12.81
C ASP A 114 -19.00 -3.26 13.18
N TYR A 115 -19.90 -3.31 12.20
CA TYR A 115 -21.34 -3.15 12.40
C TYR A 115 -22.06 -4.46 12.82
N ILE A 116 -21.46 -5.62 12.52
CA ILE A 116 -22.08 -6.95 12.74
C ILE A 116 -21.49 -7.68 13.97
N SER A 117 -20.21 -7.45 14.30
CA SER A 117 -19.52 -8.18 15.35
C SER A 117 -19.19 -7.27 16.53
N ASP A 118 -19.72 -7.62 17.69
CA ASP A 118 -19.38 -7.05 19.01
C ASP A 118 -17.84 -7.12 19.23
N ASN A 119 -17.14 -6.01 18.91
CA ASN A 119 -15.78 -5.56 19.24
C ASN A 119 -14.55 -6.51 19.21
N ASN A 120 -14.69 -7.82 18.98
CA ASN A 120 -13.61 -8.80 19.20
C ASN A 120 -12.85 -9.22 17.94
N PHE A 121 -13.17 -8.69 16.75
CA PHE A 121 -12.55 -9.17 15.51
C PHE A 121 -11.13 -8.61 15.28
N PHE A 122 -10.85 -7.41 15.78
CA PHE A 122 -9.51 -6.80 15.69
C PHE A 122 -8.43 -7.59 16.45
N ASP A 123 -8.81 -8.52 17.32
CA ASP A 123 -7.89 -9.44 18.01
C ASP A 123 -7.44 -10.64 17.16
N THR A 124 -8.11 -10.92 16.03
CA THR A 124 -7.61 -11.93 15.08
C THR A 124 -6.46 -11.33 14.25
N LYS A 125 -5.24 -11.48 14.76
CA LYS A 125 -3.98 -10.95 14.18
C LYS A 125 -3.81 -11.17 12.66
N LEU A 126 -4.44 -12.21 12.10
CA LEU A 126 -4.28 -12.61 10.70
C LEU A 126 -5.07 -11.72 9.71
N LEU A 127 -6.19 -11.13 10.12
CA LEU A 127 -7.04 -10.28 9.28
C LEU A 127 -6.92 -8.79 9.64
N ASN A 128 -5.85 -8.40 10.32
CA ASN A 128 -5.58 -7.00 10.59
C ASN A 128 -5.43 -6.24 9.24
N PRO A 129 -6.29 -5.24 8.97
CA PRO A 129 -6.34 -4.59 7.67
C PRO A 129 -5.04 -3.84 7.35
N PHE A 130 -4.31 -3.36 8.37
CA PHE A 130 -3.01 -2.72 8.19
C PHE A 130 -1.91 -3.71 7.83
N LEU A 131 -1.93 -4.94 8.34
CA LEU A 131 -0.99 -5.99 7.92
C LEU A 131 -1.29 -6.44 6.49
N LEU A 132 -2.56 -6.68 6.20
CA LEU A 132 -2.99 -7.13 4.88
C LEU A 132 -2.68 -6.08 3.81
N TRP A 133 -2.80 -4.80 4.16
CA TRP A 133 -2.30 -3.69 3.35
C TRP A 133 -0.83 -3.84 2.96
N GLN A 134 0.05 -4.13 3.92
CA GLN A 134 1.48 -4.28 3.64
C GLN A 134 1.78 -5.43 2.70
N VAL A 135 1.08 -6.56 2.88
CA VAL A 135 1.24 -7.72 2.01
C VAL A 135 0.80 -7.41 0.59
N ILE A 136 -0.38 -6.80 0.40
CA ILE A 136 -0.87 -6.42 -0.93
C ILE A 136 0.08 -5.43 -1.59
N MET A 137 0.54 -4.39 -0.88
CA MET A 137 1.47 -3.41 -1.44
C MET A 137 2.83 -4.00 -1.76
N ALA A 138 3.35 -4.92 -0.93
CA ALA A 138 4.58 -5.64 -1.22
C ALA A 138 4.43 -6.43 -2.53
N LEU A 139 3.36 -7.20 -2.68
CA LEU A 139 3.09 -7.98 -3.89
C LEU A 139 2.95 -7.08 -5.12
N ALA A 140 2.20 -5.98 -5.01
CA ALA A 140 2.03 -5.02 -6.09
C ALA A 140 3.37 -4.45 -6.56
N LEU A 141 4.21 -4.01 -5.62
CA LEU A 141 5.55 -3.49 -5.92
C LEU A 141 6.45 -4.55 -6.55
N GLN A 142 6.43 -5.78 -6.05
CA GLN A 142 7.21 -6.88 -6.63
C GLN A 142 6.78 -7.21 -8.06
N LEU A 143 5.48 -7.27 -8.33
CA LEU A 143 4.95 -7.47 -9.70
C LEU A 143 5.43 -6.37 -10.65
N ILE A 144 5.42 -5.11 -10.19
CA ILE A 144 5.84 -3.96 -10.99
C ILE A 144 7.35 -3.94 -11.21
N LEU A 145 8.14 -4.20 -10.16
CA LEU A 145 9.60 -4.23 -10.22
C LEU A 145 10.11 -5.36 -11.12
N HIS A 146 9.49 -6.53 -11.07
CA HIS A 146 9.91 -7.73 -11.81
C HIS A 146 9.11 -7.99 -13.09
N GLN A 147 8.51 -6.93 -13.65
CA GLN A 147 7.66 -7.04 -14.84
C GLN A 147 8.40 -7.63 -16.06
N LYS A 148 9.70 -7.33 -16.23
CA LYS A 148 10.48 -7.82 -17.39
C LYS A 148 10.67 -9.34 -17.31
N GLU A 149 11.03 -9.81 -16.13
CA GLU A 149 11.26 -11.20 -15.78
C GLU A 149 9.96 -12.01 -15.94
N LEU A 150 8.85 -11.47 -15.45
CA LEU A 150 7.52 -12.06 -15.64
C LEU A 150 7.16 -12.19 -17.13
N LYS A 151 7.35 -11.13 -17.92
CA LYS A 151 7.10 -11.19 -19.38
C LYS A 151 7.95 -12.23 -20.09
N ALA A 152 9.21 -12.40 -19.68
CA ALA A 152 10.10 -13.41 -20.26
C ALA A 152 9.56 -14.82 -20.00
N LEU A 153 9.16 -15.13 -18.76
CA LEU A 153 8.61 -16.44 -18.36
C LEU A 153 7.39 -16.85 -19.19
N PHE A 154 6.46 -15.93 -19.44
CA PHE A 154 5.27 -16.22 -20.23
C PHE A 154 5.53 -16.27 -21.75
N LYS A 155 6.56 -15.60 -22.25
CA LYS A 155 6.97 -15.72 -23.66
C LYS A 155 7.64 -17.04 -23.97
N THR A 156 8.48 -17.56 -23.06
CA THR A 156 9.16 -18.86 -23.24
C THR A 156 8.21 -20.05 -23.23
N LYS A 157 7.00 -19.92 -22.66
CA LYS A 157 6.03 -21.02 -22.58
C LYS A 157 5.19 -21.20 -23.87
N ASN A 158 5.21 -20.21 -24.77
CA ASN A 158 4.47 -20.22 -26.04
C ASN A 158 5.37 -20.49 -27.26
N ARG A 159 6.56 -21.04 -27.06
CA ARG A 159 7.46 -21.55 -28.10
C ARG A 159 7.71 -23.03 -27.84
#